data_AF-W0T484-F1
#
_entry.id   AF-W0T484-F1
#
_cell.length_a   1.000
_cell.length_b   1.000
_cell.length_c   1.000
_cell.angle_alpha   90.00
_cell.angle_beta   90.00
_cell.angle_gamma   90.00
#
_symmetry.space_group_name_H-M   'P 1'
#
loop_
_entity.id
_entity.type
_entity.pdbx_description
1 polymer ?
#
loop_
_entity_poly.entity_id
_entity_poly.type
_entity_poly.pdbx_seq_one_letter_code
_entity_poly.pdbx_strand_id
1 'polypeptide(L)'
;MVDYKYWYYGFVIMVCYMILFIILIWIYATFLLPILAGWQIILLGPIGLFIAIVQMILQCNTWTLRGIKNFVLNIFTDDIFELTLLRKGQAESLKNFKMRQLPAGPELHLNHIEYWIHDVPFNTFSFLRWLFVFIALTLISLIPIIGPFTANFLQTPDRAYGYYDVWMSRRRLSDKAKRDEYYSRLGQLWAFGLTAGLLELIPGFSALLMISNVIGVGIWAHEDIKFKRVQT
;
A
#
# COMPACT_ATOMS: atom_id res chain seq x y z
N MET A 1 25.94 6.73 -11.80
CA MET A 1 24.85 6.31 -12.72
C MET A 1 23.56 5.83 -12.02
N VAL A 2 23.51 5.66 -10.69
CA VAL A 2 22.30 5.16 -10.01
C VAL A 2 21.30 6.29 -9.71
N ASP A 3 21.76 7.53 -9.51
CA ASP A 3 20.90 8.63 -9.05
C ASP A 3 19.85 9.09 -10.07
N TYR A 4 20.15 9.12 -11.37
CA TYR A 4 19.18 9.58 -12.38
C TYR A 4 17.96 8.65 -12.50
N LYS A 5 18.12 7.36 -12.20
CA LYS A 5 17.04 6.37 -12.29
C LYS A 5 15.95 6.63 -11.25
N TYR A 6 16.31 7.04 -10.02
CA TYR A 6 15.33 7.43 -9.00
C TYR A 6 14.49 8.62 -9.45
N TRP A 7 15.12 9.63 -10.02
CA TRP A 7 14.42 10.80 -10.53
C TRP A 7 13.53 10.46 -11.71
N TYR A 8 13.96 9.55 -12.59
CA TYR A 8 13.13 9.06 -13.69
C TYR A 8 11.88 8.33 -13.19
N TYR A 9 12.02 7.33 -12.30
CA TYR A 9 10.88 6.62 -11.74
C TYR A 9 9.96 7.56 -10.94
N GLY A 10 10.55 8.48 -10.17
CA GLY A 10 9.83 9.51 -9.44
C GLY A 10 8.99 10.41 -10.35
N PHE A 11 9.58 10.87 -11.46
CA PHE A 11 8.89 11.69 -12.43
C PHE A 11 7.72 10.94 -13.08
N VAL A 12 7.93 9.70 -13.54
CA VAL A 12 6.88 8.88 -14.16
C VAL A 12 5.71 8.64 -13.19
N ILE A 13 6.01 8.22 -11.96
CA ILE A 13 4.99 7.96 -10.93
C ILE A 13 4.23 9.25 -10.58
N MET A 14 4.93 10.38 -10.49
CA MET A 14 4.33 11.69 -10.21
C MET A 14 3.39 12.15 -11.33
N VAL A 15 3.80 12.00 -12.60
CA VAL A 15 2.95 12.35 -13.75
C VAL A 15 1.69 11.48 -13.77
N CYS A 16 1.83 10.16 -13.60
CA CYS A 16 0.68 9.26 -13.51
C CYS A 16 -0.24 9.62 -12.35
N TYR A 17 0.32 9.96 -11.18
CA TYR A 17 -0.44 10.40 -10.02
C TYR A 17 -1.23 11.67 -10.31
N MET A 18 -0.60 12.70 -10.89
CA MET A 18 -1.27 13.96 -11.20
C MET A 18 -2.43 13.76 -12.19
N ILE A 19 -2.24 12.94 -13.21
CA ILE A 19 -3.29 12.62 -14.19
C ILE A 19 -4.46 11.91 -13.50
N LEU A 20 -4.20 10.83 -12.75
CA LEU A 20 -5.25 10.10 -12.05
C LEU A 20 -5.95 10.95 -11.00
N PHE A 21 -5.21 11.78 -10.27
CA PHE A 21 -5.74 12.67 -9.24
C PHE A 21 -6.69 13.72 -9.83
N ILE A 22 -6.31 14.37 -10.93
CA ILE A 22 -7.15 15.35 -11.62
C ILE A 22 -8.43 14.69 -12.16
N ILE A 23 -8.31 13.51 -12.78
CA ILE A 23 -9.46 12.75 -13.29
C ILE A 23 -10.41 12.40 -12.14
N LEU A 24 -9.89 11.88 -11.03
CA LEU A 24 -10.69 11.51 -9.87
C LEU A 24 -11.34 12.71 -9.20
N ILE A 25 -10.63 13.83 -9.06
CA ILE A 25 -11.23 15.08 -8.55
C ILE A 25 -12.39 15.51 -9.44
N TRP A 26 -12.22 15.48 -10.76
CA TRP A 26 -13.25 15.93 -11.69
C TRP A 26 -14.52 15.05 -11.60
N ILE A 27 -14.33 13.73 -11.57
CA ILE A 27 -15.44 12.77 -11.39
C ILE A 27 -16.09 12.96 -10.01
N TYR A 28 -15.31 13.04 -8.95
CA TYR A 28 -15.82 13.17 -7.59
C TYR A 28 -16.59 14.49 -7.41
N ALA A 29 -16.03 15.61 -7.89
CA ALA A 29 -16.66 16.92 -7.82
C ALA A 29 -18.00 16.97 -8.57
N THR A 30 -18.12 16.25 -9.68
CA THR A 30 -19.33 16.24 -10.50
C THR A 30 -20.43 15.35 -9.90
N PHE A 31 -20.08 14.14 -9.43
CA PHE A 31 -21.07 13.14 -9.03
C PHE A 31 -21.25 13.00 -7.51
N LEU A 32 -20.17 13.07 -6.73
CA LEU A 32 -20.17 12.72 -5.30
C LEU A 32 -20.18 13.93 -4.38
N LEU A 33 -19.54 15.04 -4.77
CA LEU A 33 -19.49 16.25 -3.96
C LEU A 33 -20.88 16.84 -3.67
N PRO A 34 -21.84 16.92 -4.62
CA PRO A 34 -23.18 17.44 -4.30
C PRO A 34 -23.90 16.61 -3.23
N ILE A 35 -23.75 15.28 -3.28
CA ILE A 35 -24.35 14.34 -2.32
C ILE A 35 -23.67 14.50 -0.95
N LEU A 36 -22.33 14.51 -0.92
CA LEU A 36 -21.55 14.65 0.31
C LEU A 36 -21.78 16.02 0.98
N ALA A 37 -21.71 17.10 0.19
CA ALA A 37 -21.92 18.46 0.67
C ALA A 37 -23.36 18.65 1.16
N GLY A 38 -24.37 18.10 0.46
CA GLY A 38 -25.76 18.16 0.89
C GLY A 38 -25.95 17.58 2.29
N TRP A 39 -25.44 16.36 2.54
CA TRP A 39 -25.50 15.73 3.85
C TRP A 39 -24.76 16.54 4.93
N GLN A 40 -23.57 17.06 4.62
CA GLN A 40 -22.76 17.80 5.58
C GLN A 40 -23.31 19.20 5.88
N ILE A 41 -23.93 19.87 4.91
CA ILE A 41 -24.58 21.16 5.11
C ILE A 41 -25.78 21.01 6.04
N ILE A 42 -26.53 19.91 5.94
CA ILE A 42 -27.66 19.64 6.86
C ILE A 42 -27.16 19.48 8.30
N LEU A 43 -26.02 18.80 8.53
CA LEU A 43 -25.50 18.52 9.86
C LEU A 43 -24.71 19.69 10.49
N LEU A 44 -23.89 20.38 9.69
CA LEU A 44 -22.88 21.34 10.16
C LEU A 44 -23.11 22.75 9.61
N GLY A 45 -24.19 22.97 8.85
CA GLY A 45 -24.48 24.25 8.21
C GLY A 45 -23.49 24.59 7.09
N PRO A 46 -23.28 25.89 6.79
CA PRO A 46 -22.38 26.34 5.71
C PRO A 46 -20.93 25.87 5.86
N ILE A 47 -20.47 25.64 7.10
CA ILE A 47 -19.13 25.11 7.39
C ILE A 47 -18.96 23.70 6.81
N GLY A 48 -20.05 22.93 6.72
CA GLY A 48 -20.07 21.59 6.14
C GLY A 48 -19.60 21.57 4.68
N LEU A 49 -19.78 22.64 3.91
CA LEU A 49 -19.27 22.71 2.53
C LEU A 49 -17.74 22.69 2.48
N PHE A 50 -17.07 23.45 3.35
CA PHE A 50 -15.60 23.48 3.43
C PHE A 50 -15.04 22.13 3.86
N ILE A 51 -15.69 21.49 4.84
CA ILE A 51 -15.31 20.16 5.30
C ILE A 51 -15.49 19.13 4.19
N ALA A 52 -16.57 19.20 3.41
CA ALA A 52 -16.82 18.32 2.29
C ALA A 52 -15.75 18.44 1.19
N ILE A 53 -15.26 19.66 0.91
CA ILE A 53 -14.17 19.89 -0.04
C ILE A 53 -12.86 19.26 0.46
N VAL A 54 -12.50 19.49 1.73
CA VAL A 54 -11.29 18.89 2.32
C VAL A 54 -11.38 17.35 2.30
N GLN A 55 -12.53 16.80 2.67
CA GLN A 55 -12.78 15.37 2.69
C GLN A 55 -12.73 14.77 1.27
N MET A 56 -13.28 15.47 0.28
CA MET A 56 -13.16 15.08 -1.13
C MET A 56 -11.70 14.97 -1.56
N ILE A 57 -10.87 15.97 -1.25
CA ILE A 57 -9.45 15.97 -1.61
C ILE A 57 -8.73 14.77 -0.98
N LEU A 58 -8.95 14.51 0.32
CA LEU A 58 -8.33 13.38 1.02
C LEU A 58 -8.79 12.02 0.49
N GLN A 59 -10.07 11.87 0.18
CA GLN A 59 -10.60 10.64 -0.40
C GLN A 59 -10.05 10.41 -1.82
N CYS A 60 -10.06 11.44 -2.67
CA CYS A 60 -9.47 11.37 -4.01
C CYS A 60 -7.99 11.00 -3.95
N ASN A 61 -7.24 11.58 -3.01
CA ASN A 61 -5.83 11.24 -2.81
C ASN A 61 -5.65 9.76 -2.44
N THR A 62 -6.43 9.26 -1.49
CA THR A 62 -6.38 7.85 -1.06
C THR A 62 -6.69 6.88 -2.20
N TRP A 63 -7.72 7.19 -3.01
CA TRP A 63 -8.07 6.40 -4.19
C TRP A 63 -6.98 6.44 -5.26
N THR A 64 -6.42 7.63 -5.52
CA THR A 64 -5.30 7.80 -6.46
C THR A 64 -4.10 6.99 -6.04
N LEU A 65 -3.70 7.07 -4.76
CA LEU A 65 -2.59 6.29 -4.21
C LEU A 65 -2.82 4.80 -4.34
N ARG A 66 -4.02 4.30 -4.04
CA ARG A 66 -4.36 2.88 -4.22
C ARG A 66 -4.24 2.48 -5.70
N GLY A 67 -4.70 3.32 -6.62
CA GLY A 67 -4.52 3.11 -8.06
C GLY A 67 -3.05 3.07 -8.47
N ILE A 68 -2.26 4.07 -8.07
CA ILE A 68 -0.84 4.14 -8.40
C ILE A 68 -0.08 2.96 -7.81
N LYS A 69 -0.37 2.54 -6.57
CA LYS A 69 0.25 1.35 -5.95
C LYS A 69 0.04 0.10 -6.80
N ASN A 70 -1.20 -0.14 -7.21
CA ASN A 70 -1.57 -1.36 -7.92
C ASN A 70 -1.08 -1.38 -9.37
N PHE A 71 -1.17 -0.25 -10.09
CA PHE A 71 -0.89 -0.21 -11.53
C PHE A 71 0.52 0.22 -11.89
N VAL A 72 1.10 1.19 -11.17
CA VAL A 72 2.36 1.84 -11.56
C VAL A 72 3.49 1.40 -10.64
N LEU A 73 3.31 1.59 -9.33
CA LEU A 73 4.36 1.31 -8.35
C LEU A 73 4.75 -0.16 -8.40
N ASN A 74 3.79 -1.08 -8.46
CA ASN A 74 4.06 -2.53 -8.50
C ASN A 74 5.08 -2.94 -9.59
N ILE A 75 5.16 -2.20 -10.70
CA ILE A 75 6.14 -2.43 -11.77
C ILE A 75 7.55 -1.97 -11.36
N PHE A 76 7.65 -0.85 -10.64
CA PHE A 76 8.92 -0.20 -10.28
C PHE A 76 9.41 -0.50 -8.86
N THR A 77 8.57 -1.02 -7.98
CA THR A 77 8.88 -1.27 -6.56
C THR A 77 10.16 -2.10 -6.42
N ASP A 78 10.23 -3.16 -7.21
CA ASP A 78 11.31 -4.12 -7.26
C ASP A 78 12.63 -3.47 -7.67
N ASP A 79 12.61 -2.63 -8.70
CA ASP A 79 13.77 -1.88 -9.19
C ASP A 79 14.24 -0.85 -8.16
N ILE A 80 13.31 -0.07 -7.59
CA ILE A 80 13.61 0.96 -6.58
C ILE A 80 14.24 0.32 -5.35
N PHE A 81 13.70 -0.82 -4.90
CA PHE A 81 14.23 -1.58 -3.77
C PHE A 81 15.64 -2.12 -4.05
N GLU A 82 15.85 -2.75 -5.21
CA GLU A 82 17.18 -3.26 -5.60
C GLU A 82 18.22 -2.16 -5.73
N LEU A 83 17.88 -1.04 -6.37
CA LEU A 83 18.77 0.12 -6.47
C LEU A 83 19.14 0.66 -5.08
N THR A 84 18.23 0.56 -4.11
CA THR A 84 18.48 1.01 -2.74
C THR A 84 19.53 0.11 -2.07
N LEU A 85 19.38 -1.20 -2.19
CA LEU A 85 20.33 -2.18 -1.66
C LEU A 85 21.71 -2.09 -2.35
N LEU A 86 21.73 -1.93 -3.68
CA LEU A 86 22.96 -1.76 -4.44
C LEU A 86 23.73 -0.51 -4.00
N ARG A 87 23.03 0.61 -3.76
CA ARG A 87 23.62 1.85 -3.25
C ARG A 87 24.21 1.68 -1.84
N LYS A 88 23.61 0.80 -1.03
CA LYS A 88 24.10 0.45 0.32
C LYS A 88 25.20 -0.64 0.30
N GLY A 89 25.70 -1.02 -0.88
CA GLY A 89 26.80 -1.97 -1.03
C GLY A 89 26.41 -3.44 -0.83
N GLN A 90 25.13 -3.79 -0.88
CA GLN A 90 24.62 -5.15 -0.63
C GLN A 90 24.45 -5.99 -1.90
N ALA A 91 25.30 -5.78 -2.91
CA ALA A 91 25.20 -6.46 -4.20
C ALA A 91 25.33 -7.99 -4.09
N GLU A 92 26.22 -8.46 -3.23
CA GLU A 92 26.47 -9.89 -3.02
C GLU A 92 25.29 -10.58 -2.32
N SER A 93 24.78 -9.97 -1.24
CA SER A 93 23.56 -10.41 -0.55
C SER A 93 22.37 -10.50 -1.50
N LEU A 94 22.18 -9.49 -2.35
CA LEU A 94 21.11 -9.49 -3.36
C LEU A 94 21.25 -10.66 -4.35
N LYS A 95 22.48 -10.94 -4.81
CA LYS A 95 22.77 -12.07 -5.70
C LYS A 95 22.42 -13.40 -5.02
N ASN A 96 22.77 -13.56 -3.74
CA ASN A 96 22.47 -14.78 -2.97
C ASN A 96 20.96 -15.00 -2.82
N PHE A 97 20.21 -13.94 -2.52
CA PHE A 97 18.74 -14.02 -2.44
C PHE A 97 18.09 -14.40 -3.77
N LYS A 98 18.62 -13.91 -4.91
CA LYS A 98 18.16 -14.30 -6.25
C LYS A 98 18.44 -15.77 -6.59
N MET A 99 19.42 -16.40 -5.96
CA MET A 99 19.77 -17.81 -6.19
C MET A 99 18.98 -18.81 -5.33
N ARG A 100 18.35 -18.37 -4.23
CA ARG A 100 17.54 -19.25 -3.37
C ARG A 100 16.43 -19.90 -4.16
N GLN A 101 16.05 -21.14 -3.89
CA GLN A 101 14.88 -21.72 -4.55
C GLN A 101 13.60 -21.00 -4.10
N LEU A 102 12.63 -20.88 -5.01
CA LEU A 102 11.30 -20.43 -4.63
C LEU A 102 10.68 -21.53 -3.75
N PRO A 103 10.03 -21.18 -2.63
CA PRO A 103 9.29 -22.17 -1.85
C PRO A 103 8.24 -22.79 -2.77
N ALA A 104 8.23 -24.12 -2.87
CA ALA A 104 7.21 -24.84 -3.63
C ALA A 104 5.84 -24.50 -3.03
N GLY A 105 5.03 -23.77 -3.80
CA GLY A 105 3.62 -23.56 -3.45
C GLY A 105 2.86 -24.87 -3.66
N PRO A 106 1.74 -25.08 -2.95
CA PRO A 106 0.87 -26.20 -3.28
C PRO A 106 0.37 -26.03 -4.72
N GLU A 107 0.77 -26.94 -5.62
CA GLU A 107 0.25 -26.99 -6.98
C GLU A 107 -1.19 -27.55 -6.91
N LEU A 108 -2.15 -26.65 -6.74
CA LEU A 108 -3.58 -26.98 -6.72
C LEU A 108 -4.10 -27.01 -8.16
N HIS A 109 -4.29 -28.20 -8.70
CA HIS A 109 -4.94 -28.38 -9.99
C HIS A 109 -6.46 -28.36 -9.86
N LEU A 110 -7.10 -27.71 -10.83
CA LEU A 110 -8.55 -27.51 -10.95
C LEU A 110 -9.37 -28.82 -10.96
N ASN A 111 -8.71 -29.97 -11.16
CA ASN A 111 -9.37 -31.27 -11.27
C ASN A 111 -9.48 -32.02 -9.93
N HIS A 112 -8.99 -31.46 -8.82
CA HIS A 112 -9.20 -32.06 -7.50
C HIS A 112 -10.46 -31.53 -6.82
N ILE A 113 -11.23 -32.46 -6.24
CA ILE A 113 -12.48 -32.16 -5.53
C ILE A 113 -12.21 -31.27 -4.29
N GLU A 114 -11.00 -31.34 -3.74
CA GLU A 114 -10.52 -30.51 -2.64
C GLU A 114 -10.57 -29.01 -2.98
N TYR A 115 -10.31 -28.63 -4.24
CA TYR A 115 -10.44 -27.26 -4.70
C TYR A 115 -11.87 -26.73 -4.57
N TRP A 116 -12.87 -27.54 -4.94
CA TRP A 116 -14.28 -27.15 -4.89
C TRP A 116 -14.85 -27.15 -3.48
N ILE A 117 -14.38 -28.04 -2.61
CA ILE A 117 -14.88 -28.17 -1.23
C ILE A 117 -14.19 -27.19 -0.28
N HIS A 118 -12.91 -26.90 -0.49
CA HIS A 118 -12.13 -26.03 0.40
C HIS A 118 -11.91 -24.64 -0.20
N ASP A 119 -11.32 -24.55 -1.38
CA ASP A 119 -10.82 -23.26 -1.90
C ASP A 119 -11.94 -22.35 -2.40
N VAL A 120 -12.96 -22.88 -3.09
CA VAL A 120 -14.09 -22.07 -3.56
C VAL A 120 -14.86 -21.42 -2.39
N PRO A 121 -15.33 -22.15 -1.36
CA PRO A 121 -16.01 -21.52 -0.23
C PRO A 121 -15.07 -20.65 0.60
N PHE A 122 -13.80 -21.02 0.78
CA PHE A 122 -12.83 -20.19 1.48
C PHE A 122 -12.58 -18.86 0.76
N ASN A 123 -12.38 -18.89 -0.56
CA ASN A 123 -12.15 -17.69 -1.35
C ASN A 123 -13.42 -16.81 -1.45
N THR A 124 -14.60 -17.44 -1.51
CA THR A 124 -15.89 -16.74 -1.43
C THR A 124 -16.05 -16.06 -0.08
N PHE A 125 -15.79 -16.75 1.03
CA PHE A 125 -15.83 -16.17 2.37
C PHE A 125 -14.80 -15.05 2.54
N SER A 126 -13.59 -15.23 2.00
CA SER A 126 -12.55 -14.19 1.99
C SER A 126 -13.00 -12.95 1.21
N PHE A 127 -13.66 -13.13 0.05
CA PHE A 127 -14.24 -12.06 -0.75
C PHE A 127 -15.37 -11.34 0.00
N LEU A 128 -16.30 -12.08 0.62
CA LEU A 128 -17.38 -11.49 1.43
C LEU A 128 -16.81 -10.69 2.61
N ARG A 129 -15.81 -11.24 3.30
CA ARG A 129 -15.12 -10.54 4.39
C ARG A 129 -14.46 -9.26 3.87
N TRP A 130 -13.75 -9.32 2.75
CA TRP A 130 -13.12 -8.16 2.13
C TRP A 130 -14.17 -7.09 1.77
N LEU A 131 -15.28 -7.50 1.16
CA LEU A 131 -16.40 -6.63 0.81
C LEU A 131 -17.02 -5.98 2.05
N PHE A 132 -17.22 -6.75 3.12
CA PHE A 132 -17.75 -6.24 4.38
C PHE A 132 -16.80 -5.20 5.02
N VAL A 133 -15.50 -5.50 5.10
CA VAL A 133 -14.50 -4.55 5.60
C VAL A 133 -14.45 -3.30 4.72
N PHE A 134 -14.52 -3.46 3.40
CA PHE A 134 -14.54 -2.35 2.46
C PHE A 134 -15.75 -1.44 2.65
N ILE A 135 -16.96 -2.00 2.77
CA ILE A 135 -18.19 -1.24 3.03
C ILE A 135 -18.10 -0.56 4.40
N ALA A 136 -17.68 -1.26 5.45
CA ALA A 136 -17.55 -0.70 6.79
C ALA A 136 -16.56 0.48 6.83
N LEU A 137 -15.38 0.34 6.22
CA LEU A 137 -14.40 1.43 6.12
C LEU A 137 -14.91 2.61 5.30
N THR A 138 -15.66 2.34 4.23
CA THR A 138 -16.29 3.38 3.41
C THR A 138 -17.31 4.16 4.23
N LEU A 139 -18.19 3.47 4.97
CA LEU A 139 -19.18 4.11 5.85
C LEU A 139 -18.50 4.93 6.96
N ILE A 140 -17.45 4.41 7.59
CA ILE A 140 -16.65 5.16 8.57
C ILE A 140 -16.07 6.42 7.92
N SER A 141 -15.56 6.33 6.69
CA SER A 141 -14.98 7.47 5.96
C SER A 141 -15.98 8.55 5.55
N LEU A 142 -17.29 8.29 5.66
CA LEU A 142 -18.35 9.29 5.45
C LEU A 142 -18.55 10.18 6.68
N ILE A 143 -18.10 9.76 7.87
CA ILE A 143 -18.14 10.59 9.07
C ILE A 143 -17.21 11.78 8.86
N PRO A 144 -17.72 13.03 8.93
CA PRO A 144 -16.91 14.21 8.72
C PRO A 144 -15.74 14.26 9.68
N ILE A 145 -14.59 14.74 9.20
CA ILE A 145 -13.35 14.93 9.97
C ILE A 145 -12.73 13.61 10.45
N ILE A 146 -13.38 12.87 11.34
CA ILE A 146 -12.84 11.67 12.00
C ILE A 146 -12.70 10.51 11.02
N GLY A 147 -13.65 10.36 10.10
CA GLY A 147 -13.77 9.20 9.22
C GLY A 147 -12.49 8.90 8.42
N PRO A 148 -11.96 9.85 7.62
CA PRO A 148 -10.74 9.64 6.84
C PRO A 148 -9.52 9.29 7.68
N PHE A 149 -9.36 9.89 8.87
CA PHE A 149 -8.25 9.58 9.77
C PHE A 149 -8.38 8.18 10.35
N THR A 150 -9.56 7.81 10.86
CA THR A 150 -9.82 6.46 11.38
C THR A 150 -9.66 5.41 10.30
N ALA A 151 -10.17 5.66 9.09
CA ALA A 151 -10.00 4.75 7.96
C ALA A 151 -8.53 4.59 7.54
N ASN A 152 -7.73 5.66 7.60
CA ASN A 152 -6.29 5.57 7.35
C ASN A 152 -5.57 4.75 8.44
N PHE A 153 -5.93 4.99 9.70
CA PHE A 153 -5.38 4.27 10.85
C PHE A 153 -5.69 2.76 10.78
N LEU A 154 -6.92 2.38 10.45
CA LEU A 154 -7.34 0.98 10.32
C LEU A 154 -6.67 0.27 9.14
N GLN A 155 -6.27 1.00 8.09
CA GLN A 155 -5.56 0.44 6.93
C GLN A 155 -4.04 0.34 7.13
N THR A 156 -3.53 0.78 8.27
CA THR A 156 -2.10 0.67 8.66
C THR A 156 -1.53 -0.74 8.48
N PRO A 157 -2.16 -1.83 8.97
CA PRO A 157 -1.59 -3.17 8.89
C PRO A 157 -1.36 -3.59 7.43
N ASP A 158 -2.38 -3.41 6.59
CA ASP A 158 -2.32 -3.76 5.18
C ASP A 158 -1.28 -2.92 4.43
N ARG A 159 -1.19 -1.62 4.76
CA ARG A 159 -0.18 -0.72 4.20
C ARG A 159 1.24 -1.16 4.58
N ALA A 160 1.46 -1.46 5.86
CA ALA A 160 2.76 -1.93 6.35
C ALA A 160 3.17 -3.24 5.68
N TYR A 161 2.24 -4.21 5.63
CA TYR A 161 2.45 -5.49 4.98
C TYR A 161 2.79 -5.31 3.50
N GLY A 162 2.02 -4.50 2.76
CA GLY A 162 2.24 -4.29 1.34
C GLY A 162 3.62 -3.71 0.99
N TYR A 163 4.13 -2.78 1.80
CA TYR A 163 5.49 -2.25 1.60
C TYR A 163 6.58 -3.24 2.03
N TYR A 164 6.41 -3.89 3.16
CA TYR A 164 7.39 -4.83 3.69
C TYR A 164 7.44 -6.15 2.91
N ASP A 165 6.36 -6.51 2.21
CA ASP A 165 6.28 -7.71 1.38
C ASP A 165 7.34 -7.75 0.29
N VAL A 166 7.77 -6.59 -0.22
CA VAL A 166 8.88 -6.49 -1.18
C VAL A 166 10.13 -7.17 -0.61
N TRP A 167 10.48 -6.86 0.63
CA TRP A 167 11.64 -7.45 1.30
C TRP A 167 11.46 -8.94 1.57
N MET A 168 10.29 -9.34 2.06
CA MET A 168 9.97 -10.74 2.34
C MET A 168 9.97 -11.60 1.06
N SER A 169 9.44 -11.06 -0.03
CA SER A 169 9.42 -11.65 -1.37
C SER A 169 10.84 -11.77 -1.93
N ARG A 170 11.71 -10.77 -1.74
CA ARG A 170 13.13 -10.89 -2.12
C ARG A 170 13.85 -12.02 -1.40
N ARG A 171 13.50 -12.29 -0.14
CA ARG A 171 14.03 -13.42 0.63
C ARG A 171 13.43 -14.77 0.25
N ARG A 172 12.45 -14.80 -0.67
CA ARG A 172 11.69 -15.99 -1.10
C ARG A 172 11.05 -16.72 0.08
N LEU A 173 10.46 -15.97 1.01
CA LEU A 173 9.71 -16.55 2.12
C LEU A 173 8.39 -17.17 1.62
N SER A 174 8.00 -18.31 2.18
CA SER A 174 6.67 -18.88 1.96
C SER A 174 5.60 -18.01 2.64
N ASP A 175 4.35 -18.08 2.19
CA ASP A 175 3.26 -17.25 2.75
C ASP A 175 3.09 -17.42 4.26
N LYS A 176 3.33 -18.64 4.78
CA LYS A 176 3.36 -18.90 6.21
C LYS A 176 4.50 -18.13 6.90
N ALA A 177 5.71 -18.24 6.37
CA ALA A 177 6.87 -17.53 6.91
C ALA A 177 6.72 -16.00 6.84
N LYS A 178 6.09 -15.47 5.79
CA LYS A 178 5.75 -14.04 5.68
C LYS A 178 4.83 -13.59 6.81
N ARG A 179 3.79 -14.37 7.10
CA ARG A 179 2.86 -14.08 8.21
C ARG A 179 3.58 -14.16 9.57
N ASP A 180 4.34 -15.22 9.79
CA ASP A 180 5.07 -15.41 11.06
C ASP A 180 6.05 -14.25 11.30
N GLU A 181 6.76 -13.82 10.26
CA GLU A 181 7.65 -12.66 10.33
C GLU A 181 6.90 -11.36 10.57
N TYR A 182 5.79 -11.12 9.87
CA TYR A 182 4.94 -9.95 10.09
C TYR A 182 4.47 -9.86 11.56
N TYR A 183 3.98 -10.97 12.12
CA TYR A 183 3.52 -11.00 13.51
C TYR A 183 4.67 -10.86 14.52
N SER A 184 5.85 -11.40 14.21
CA SER A 184 7.03 -11.23 15.07
C SER A 184 7.48 -9.77 15.23
N ARG A 185 7.16 -8.92 14.25
CA ARG A 185 7.53 -7.50 14.20
C ARG A 185 6.33 -6.58 14.17
N LEU A 186 5.17 -7.05 14.65
CA LEU A 186 3.89 -6.37 14.48
C LEU A 186 3.96 -4.89 14.89
N GLY A 187 4.54 -4.58 16.04
CA GLY A 187 4.66 -3.19 16.53
C GLY A 187 5.54 -2.29 15.64
N GLN A 188 6.66 -2.81 15.13
CA GLN A 188 7.56 -2.05 14.25
C GLN A 188 6.89 -1.79 12.90
N LEU A 189 6.22 -2.81 12.35
CA LEU A 189 5.49 -2.71 11.09
C LEU A 189 4.28 -1.79 11.21
N TRP A 190 3.58 -1.83 12.35
CA TRP A 190 2.49 -0.88 12.63
C TRP A 190 2.97 0.56 12.67
N ALA A 191 4.06 0.83 13.39
CA ALA A 191 4.64 2.17 13.47
C ALA A 191 5.07 2.67 12.09
N PHE A 192 5.69 1.80 11.28
CA PHE A 192 6.06 2.10 9.90
C PHE A 192 4.83 2.34 9.01
N GLY A 193 3.79 1.51 9.11
CA GLY A 193 2.56 1.68 8.33
C GLY A 193 1.83 2.97 8.68
N LEU A 194 1.86 3.39 9.95
CA LEU A 194 1.26 4.65 10.40
C LEU A 194 2.02 5.84 9.83
N THR A 195 3.35 5.86 9.95
CA THR A 195 4.16 6.96 9.42
C THR A 195 4.07 7.04 7.90
N ALA A 196 4.15 5.90 7.20
CA ALA A 196 3.93 5.81 5.76
C ALA A 196 2.54 6.34 5.37
N GLY A 197 1.52 6.00 6.15
CA GLY A 197 0.15 6.45 5.96
C GLY A 197 -0.05 7.93 6.14
N LEU A 198 0.59 8.52 7.15
CA LEU A 198 0.54 9.96 7.42
C LEU A 198 1.28 10.77 6.34
N LEU A 199 2.44 10.29 5.88
CA LEU A 199 3.16 10.92 4.77
C LEU A 199 2.32 10.90 3.49
N GLU A 200 1.68 9.77 3.21
CA GLU A 200 0.77 9.61 2.07
C GLU A 200 -0.46 10.51 2.13
N LEU A 201 -0.87 11.04 3.29
CA LEU A 201 -2.03 11.93 3.37
C LEU A 201 -1.80 13.29 2.72
N ILE A 202 -0.55 13.75 2.60
CA ILE A 202 -0.20 15.07 2.07
C ILE A 202 -0.45 15.08 0.55
N PRO A 203 -1.57 15.66 0.06
CA PRO A 203 -1.91 15.60 -1.35
C PRO A 203 -0.85 16.31 -2.19
N GLY A 204 -0.65 15.86 -3.43
CA GLY A 204 0.36 16.42 -4.32
C GLY A 204 1.77 15.84 -4.11
N PHE A 205 2.20 15.60 -2.87
CA PHE A 205 3.50 14.96 -2.60
C PHE A 205 3.40 13.45 -2.31
N SER A 206 2.18 12.93 -2.21
CA SER A 206 1.92 11.55 -1.77
C SER A 206 2.67 10.51 -2.62
N ALA A 207 2.76 10.72 -3.94
CA ALA A 207 3.47 9.83 -4.87
C ALA A 207 4.98 9.75 -4.58
N LEU A 208 5.63 10.88 -4.31
CA LEU A 208 7.05 10.92 -3.95
C LEU A 208 7.29 10.29 -2.58
N LEU A 209 6.39 10.54 -1.64
CA LEU A 209 6.45 9.93 -0.30
C LEU A 209 6.22 8.42 -0.35
N MET A 210 5.44 7.94 -1.32
CA MET A 210 5.28 6.52 -1.61
C MET A 210 6.61 5.86 -2.00
N ILE A 211 7.38 6.52 -2.87
CA ILE A 211 8.73 6.05 -3.25
C ILE A 211 9.67 6.10 -2.05
N SER A 212 9.59 7.17 -1.24
CA SER A 212 10.34 7.28 0.01
C SER A 212 10.05 6.11 0.95
N ASN A 213 8.80 5.64 1.05
CA ASN A 213 8.43 4.47 1.85
C ASN A 213 9.11 3.19 1.34
N VAL A 214 9.16 2.97 0.01
CA VAL A 214 9.87 1.83 -0.60
C VAL A 214 11.37 1.89 -0.31
N ILE A 215 11.98 3.08 -0.44
CA ILE A 215 13.39 3.31 -0.08
C ILE A 215 13.60 3.03 1.41
N GLY A 216 12.67 3.43 2.26
CA GLY A 216 12.67 3.16 3.71
C GLY A 216 12.73 1.66 4.01
N VAL A 217 11.93 0.85 3.31
CA VAL A 217 12.01 -0.62 3.41
C VAL A 217 13.36 -1.15 2.90
N GLY A 218 13.92 -0.57 1.84
CA GLY A 218 15.27 -0.90 1.36
C GLY A 218 16.37 -0.62 2.39
N ILE A 219 16.25 0.49 3.13
CA ILE A 219 17.16 0.82 4.24
C ILE A 219 16.97 -0.15 5.40
N TRP A 220 15.72 -0.48 5.75
CA TRP A 220 15.43 -1.48 6.76
C TRP A 220 16.06 -2.83 6.39
N ALA A 221 15.85 -3.31 5.16
CA ALA A 221 16.45 -4.54 4.68
C ALA A 221 17.98 -4.54 4.79
N HIS A 222 18.63 -3.42 4.50
CA HIS A 222 20.07 -3.26 4.70
C HIS A 222 20.49 -3.44 6.17
N GLU A 223 19.75 -2.87 7.12
CA GLU A 223 20.01 -3.05 8.55
C GLU A 223 19.81 -4.50 9.00
N ASP A 224 18.75 -5.15 8.52
CA ASP A 224 18.48 -6.56 8.81
C ASP A 224 19.63 -7.47 8.34
N ILE A 225 20.20 -7.21 7.17
CA ILE A 225 21.39 -7.91 6.66
C ILE A 225 22.62 -7.59 7.52
N LYS A 226 22.87 -6.30 7.79
CA LYS A 226 24.05 -5.84 8.55
C LYS A 226 24.11 -6.44 9.95
N PHE A 227 22.97 -6.53 10.63
CA PHE A 227 22.86 -7.09 11.98
C PHE A 227 22.65 -8.61 12.00
N LYS A 228 22.77 -9.30 10.85
CA LYS A 228 22.53 -10.75 10.71
C LYS A 228 21.21 -11.21 11.33
N ARG A 229 20.19 -10.34 11.31
CA ARG A 229 18.83 -10.66 11.79
C ARG A 229 18.09 -11.58 10.83
N VAL A 230 18.70 -11.82 9.67
CA VAL A 230 18.24 -12.73 8.63
C VAL A 230 19.40 -13.66 8.29
N GLN A 231 19.17 -14.97 8.33
CA GLN A 231 20.14 -15.95 7.84
C GLN A 231 20.33 -15.72 6.33
N THR A 232 21.56 -15.44 5.90
CA THR A 232 21.97 -15.19 4.51
C THR A 232 22.12 -16.50 3.74
#